data_AF-A0A3F2ZXA0-F1
#
_entry.id   AF-A0A3F2ZXA0-F1
#
_cell.length_a   1.000
_cell.length_b   1.000
_cell.length_c   1.000
_cell.angle_alpha   90.00
_cell.angle_beta   90.00
_cell.angle_gamma   90.00
#
_symmetry.space_group_name_H-M   'P 1'
#
loop_
_entity.id
_entity.type
_entity.pdbx_description
1 polymer ?
#
loop_
_entity_poly.entity_id
_entity_poly.type
_entity_poly.pdbx_seq_one_letter_code
_entity_poly.pdbx_strand_id
1 'polypeptide(L)'
;MDLLRALSTIAVILIHVTGTILYNSNNKSLTYNSSLVLNQLTRFSVPAFIFLSGFGLALSYKKESKYLAYLGHRLKKVVPDYFAWYIVYIFLLEDINLSYHDKIISIFHGTLYYHFYFVPIIIILYLIFPIFYNFFRTKLALFITFFLNMGVYILLRYPNIPKSISENLTRESVISWIFYFVLGVYFCSNYDKVHIFIKKHRNKLLFLLLLSTYILLKDTYLCLRANNDLDYGTTFIRPSVMLFSTFFILYIMSFNFNNLSFKKIFYMISKHSYTIYLSHPLLLYWLKKYYIENKYIIGSYKFFIIVFFTCFIGGLLISILINKFKKLL
;
A
#
# COMPACT_ATOMS: atom_id res chain seq x y z
N MET A 1 14.39 -1.77 -6.96
CA MET A 1 13.70 -0.86 -6.02
C MET A 1 12.79 0.13 -6.73
N ASP A 2 13.29 0.96 -7.65
CA ASP A 2 12.46 1.99 -8.30
C ASP A 2 11.30 1.45 -9.13
N LEU A 3 11.52 0.36 -9.88
CA LEU A 3 10.47 -0.33 -10.62
C LEU A 3 9.31 -0.73 -9.70
N LEU A 4 9.60 -1.47 -8.62
CA LEU A 4 8.58 -1.92 -7.67
C LEU A 4 7.86 -0.73 -7.02
N ARG A 5 8.59 0.34 -6.67
CA ARG A 5 7.99 1.55 -6.08
C ARG A 5 7.07 2.26 -7.06
N ALA A 6 7.48 2.40 -8.31
CA ALA A 6 6.67 3.01 -9.37
C ALA A 6 5.40 2.18 -9.66
N LEU A 7 5.53 0.86 -9.80
CA LEU A 7 4.40 -0.05 -9.97
C LEU A 7 3.43 0.03 -8.78
N SER A 8 3.94 0.10 -7.55
CA SER A 8 3.12 0.24 -6.34
C SER A 8 2.38 1.58 -6.30
N THR A 9 3.00 2.65 -6.81
CA THR A 9 2.39 3.99 -6.90
C THR A 9 1.24 4.02 -7.90
N ILE A 10 1.41 3.38 -9.05
CA ILE A 10 0.33 3.24 -10.04
C ILE A 10 -0.79 2.36 -9.46
N ALA A 11 -0.42 1.23 -8.85
CA ALA A 11 -1.36 0.27 -8.29
C ALA A 11 -2.18 0.85 -7.11
N VAL A 12 -1.62 1.72 -6.26
CA VAL A 12 -2.38 2.35 -5.17
C VAL A 12 -3.44 3.33 -5.70
N ILE A 13 -3.18 4.01 -6.83
CA ILE A 13 -4.22 4.83 -7.46
C ILE A 13 -5.29 3.92 -8.06
N LEU A 14 -4.88 2.89 -8.82
CA LEU A 14 -5.81 1.96 -9.47
C LEU A 14 -6.74 1.28 -8.48
N ILE A 15 -6.25 0.84 -7.32
CA ILE A 15 -7.10 0.17 -6.33
C ILE A 15 -8.18 1.11 -5.75
N HIS A 16 -7.90 2.40 -5.58
CA HIS A 16 -8.90 3.36 -5.08
C HIS A 16 -9.88 3.83 -6.17
N VAL A 17 -9.41 4.02 -7.41
CA VAL A 17 -10.29 4.33 -8.55
C VAL A 17 -11.24 3.17 -8.81
N THR A 18 -10.72 1.94 -8.91
CA THR A 18 -11.54 0.74 -9.10
C THR A 18 -12.44 0.47 -7.91
N GLY A 19 -11.97 0.70 -6.67
CA GLY A 19 -12.80 0.61 -5.47
C GLY A 19 -14.02 1.54 -5.55
N THR A 20 -13.81 2.80 -5.94
CA THR A 20 -14.91 3.76 -6.14
C THR A 20 -15.90 3.27 -7.20
N ILE A 21 -15.41 2.68 -8.29
CA ILE A 21 -16.28 2.09 -9.32
C ILE A 21 -17.09 0.92 -8.75
N LEU A 22 -16.50 0.04 -7.94
CA LEU A 22 -17.18 -1.11 -7.37
C LEU A 22 -18.37 -0.71 -6.49
N TYR A 23 -18.25 0.37 -5.70
CA TYR A 23 -19.36 0.89 -4.88
C TYR A 23 -20.42 1.66 -5.68
N ASN A 24 -20.11 2.08 -6.90
CA ASN A 24 -20.98 2.98 -7.68
C ASN A 24 -21.44 2.38 -9.02
N SER A 25 -21.20 1.09 -9.27
CA SER A 25 -21.62 0.41 -10.51
C SER A 25 -22.46 -0.83 -10.21
N ASN A 26 -23.26 -1.24 -11.18
CA ASN A 26 -24.04 -2.46 -11.09
C ASN A 26 -23.09 -3.68 -11.05
N ASN A 27 -23.25 -4.55 -10.04
CA ASN A 27 -22.41 -5.72 -9.79
C ASN A 27 -22.40 -6.77 -10.94
N LYS A 28 -23.30 -6.64 -11.92
CA LYS A 28 -23.32 -7.48 -13.15
C LYS A 28 -22.67 -6.81 -14.37
N SER A 29 -22.26 -5.55 -14.28
CA SER A 29 -21.70 -4.82 -15.42
C SER A 29 -20.29 -5.28 -15.77
N LEU A 30 -19.91 -5.14 -17.05
CA LEU A 30 -18.54 -5.40 -17.50
C LEU A 30 -17.54 -4.47 -16.79
N THR A 31 -17.92 -3.21 -16.55
CA THR A 31 -17.10 -2.24 -15.82
C THR A 31 -16.87 -2.67 -14.38
N TYR A 32 -17.89 -3.18 -13.69
CA TYR A 32 -17.73 -3.75 -12.35
C TYR A 32 -16.78 -4.95 -12.34
N ASN A 33 -17.00 -5.95 -13.21
CA ASN A 33 -16.19 -7.18 -13.23
C ASN A 33 -14.71 -6.90 -13.58
N SER A 34 -14.47 -6.06 -14.59
CA SER A 34 -13.10 -5.65 -14.95
C SER A 34 -12.45 -4.81 -13.85
N SER A 35 -13.20 -3.92 -13.20
CA SER A 35 -12.71 -3.16 -12.03
C SER A 35 -12.41 -4.08 -10.86
N LEU A 36 -13.21 -5.11 -10.61
CA LEU A 36 -12.97 -6.07 -9.53
C LEU A 36 -11.65 -6.82 -9.76
N VAL A 37 -11.45 -7.38 -10.96
CA VAL A 37 -10.21 -8.07 -11.31
C VAL A 37 -9.02 -7.13 -11.16
N LEU A 38 -9.08 -5.93 -11.74
CA LEU A 38 -7.99 -4.96 -11.66
C LEU A 38 -7.73 -4.49 -10.21
N ASN A 39 -8.78 -4.32 -9.42
CA ASN A 39 -8.69 -4.02 -7.99
C ASN A 39 -7.92 -5.12 -7.26
N GLN A 40 -8.25 -6.39 -7.52
CA GLN A 40 -7.53 -7.53 -6.92
C GLN A 40 -6.06 -7.58 -7.34
N LEU A 41 -5.78 -7.44 -8.64
CA LEU A 41 -4.42 -7.49 -9.19
C LEU A 41 -3.53 -6.34 -8.71
N THR A 42 -4.09 -5.25 -8.20
CA THR A 42 -3.35 -4.08 -7.69
C THR A 42 -3.18 -4.08 -6.17
N ARG A 43 -3.65 -5.13 -5.47
CA ARG A 43 -3.52 -5.28 -4.01
C ARG A 43 -2.10 -5.50 -3.50
N PHE A 44 -1.15 -5.79 -4.39
CA PHE A 44 0.27 -5.84 -4.01
C PHE A 44 0.83 -4.46 -3.62
N SER A 45 0.15 -3.36 -3.96
CA SER A 45 0.63 -1.97 -3.77
C SER A 45 1.10 -1.68 -2.35
N VAL A 46 0.22 -1.84 -1.35
CA VAL A 46 0.56 -1.57 0.06
C VAL A 46 1.61 -2.56 0.59
N PRO A 47 1.45 -3.90 0.43
CA PRO A 47 2.51 -4.87 0.76
C PRO A 47 3.89 -4.51 0.19
N ALA A 48 3.94 -4.07 -1.06
CA ALA A 48 5.19 -3.70 -1.72
C ALA A 48 5.80 -2.42 -1.13
N PHE A 49 5.00 -1.40 -0.77
CA PHE A 49 5.52 -0.23 -0.06
C PHE A 49 6.09 -0.56 1.33
N ILE A 50 5.48 -1.51 2.03
CA ILE A 50 5.95 -1.97 3.35
C ILE A 50 7.23 -2.80 3.21
N PHE A 51 7.29 -3.70 2.22
CA PHE A 51 8.51 -4.40 1.83
C PHE A 51 9.65 -3.44 1.48
N LEU A 52 9.39 -2.45 0.63
CA LEU A 52 10.38 -1.44 0.24
C LEU A 52 10.87 -0.62 1.44
N SER A 53 9.99 -0.37 2.41
CA SER A 53 10.32 0.32 3.65
C SER A 53 11.31 -0.48 4.50
N GLY A 54 11.03 -1.76 4.74
CA GLY A 54 11.93 -2.68 5.46
C GLY A 54 13.26 -2.89 4.74
N PHE A 55 13.21 -3.12 3.42
CA PHE A 55 14.41 -3.25 2.58
C PHE A 55 15.31 -2.01 2.67
N GLY A 56 14.75 -0.81 2.46
CA GLY A 56 15.54 0.41 2.48
C GLY A 56 16.12 0.73 3.86
N LEU A 57 15.44 0.31 4.93
CA LEU A 57 15.90 0.51 6.31
C LEU A 57 17.08 -0.44 6.62
N ALA A 58 16.97 -1.71 6.24
CA ALA A 58 18.06 -2.67 6.32
C ALA A 58 19.28 -2.27 5.48
N LEU A 59 19.06 -1.74 4.26
CA LEU A 59 20.13 -1.28 3.39
C LEU A 59 20.98 -0.17 4.01
N SER A 60 20.34 0.71 4.79
CA SER A 60 21.01 1.86 5.40
C SER A 60 21.48 1.57 6.83
N TYR A 61 21.19 0.38 7.36
CA TYR A 61 21.48 0.04 8.74
C TYR A 61 22.98 -0.17 8.93
N LYS A 62 23.63 0.81 9.58
CA LYS A 62 24.99 0.66 10.12
C LYS A 62 24.84 0.42 11.62
N LYS A 63 25.42 -0.68 12.11
CA LYS A 63 25.27 -1.17 13.49
C LYS A 63 25.85 -0.21 14.54
N GLU A 64 26.75 0.67 14.13
CA GLU A 64 27.33 1.73 14.97
C GLU A 64 26.29 2.83 15.26
N SER A 65 26.49 3.59 16.35
CA SER A 65 25.67 4.67 16.99
C SER A 65 24.86 5.65 16.11
N LYS A 66 24.92 5.55 14.79
CA LYS A 66 24.26 6.36 13.78
C LYS A 66 22.83 5.92 13.45
N TYR A 67 22.29 4.86 14.04
CA TYR A 67 20.91 4.44 13.76
C TYR A 67 19.88 5.50 14.15
N LEU A 68 19.98 6.08 15.35
CA LEU A 68 19.04 7.12 15.80
C LEU A 68 19.13 8.38 14.92
N ALA A 69 20.34 8.77 14.52
CA ALA A 69 20.54 9.87 13.56
C ALA A 69 19.88 9.54 12.21
N TYR A 70 20.05 8.31 11.72
CA TYR A 70 19.43 7.84 10.48
C TYR A 70 17.90 7.77 10.57
N LEU A 71 17.35 7.25 11.67
CA LEU A 71 15.92 7.26 11.94
C LEU A 71 15.38 8.69 11.91
N GLY A 72 16.06 9.63 12.58
CA GLY A 72 15.74 11.05 12.54
C GLY A 72 15.72 11.61 11.12
N HIS A 73 16.72 11.30 10.28
CA HIS A 73 16.74 11.71 8.86
C HIS A 73 15.55 11.15 8.07
N ARG A 74 15.11 9.93 8.38
CA ARG A 74 14.00 9.30 7.67
C ARG A 74 12.65 9.83 8.13
N LEU A 75 12.45 10.00 9.44
CA LEU A 75 11.26 10.61 10.01
C LEU A 75 11.11 12.06 9.53
N LYS A 76 12.20 12.85 9.47
CA LYS A 76 12.18 14.21 8.90
C LYS A 76 11.73 14.29 7.44
N LYS A 77 11.79 13.19 6.68
CA LYS A 77 11.29 13.15 5.29
C LYS A 77 9.82 12.73 5.19
N VAL A 78 9.29 12.03 6.19
CA VAL A 78 7.94 11.44 6.16
C VAL A 78 6.98 12.28 7.01
N VAL A 79 7.36 12.54 8.25
CA VAL A 79 6.49 13.15 9.27
C VAL A 79 6.04 14.56 8.90
N PRO A 80 6.90 15.49 8.44
CA PRO A 80 6.44 16.86 8.11
C PRO A 80 5.41 16.89 6.98
N ASP A 81 5.64 16.11 5.92
CA ASP A 81 4.70 16.04 4.79
C ASP A 81 3.39 15.36 5.24
N TYR A 82 3.43 14.34 6.09
CA TYR A 82 2.23 13.74 6.70
C TYR A 82 1.39 14.77 7.45
N PHE A 83 2.00 15.55 8.35
CA PHE A 83 1.29 16.59 9.11
C PHE A 83 0.76 17.71 8.22
N ALA A 84 1.54 18.16 7.23
CA ALA A 84 1.10 19.17 6.28
C ALA A 84 -0.14 18.70 5.50
N TRP A 85 -0.11 17.46 4.98
CA TRP A 85 -1.25 16.88 4.27
C TRP A 85 -2.43 16.62 5.20
N TYR A 86 -2.20 16.20 6.44
CA TYR A 86 -3.26 16.06 7.43
C TYR A 86 -4.04 17.38 7.61
N ILE A 87 -3.32 18.51 7.74
CA ILE A 87 -3.91 19.85 7.82
C ILE A 87 -4.68 20.20 6.54
N VAL A 88 -4.08 19.97 5.37
CA VAL A 88 -4.74 20.19 4.07
C VAL A 88 -6.07 19.42 3.98
N TYR A 89 -6.11 18.17 4.46
CA TYR A 89 -7.34 17.37 4.46
C TYR A 89 -8.39 17.91 5.42
N ILE A 90 -8.02 18.40 6.60
CA ILE A 90 -8.97 19.04 7.53
C ILE A 90 -9.66 20.24 6.88
N PHE A 91 -8.93 21.05 6.13
CA PHE A 91 -9.48 22.27 5.51
C PHE A 91 -10.25 22.00 4.21
N LEU A 92 -9.88 20.96 3.46
CA LEU A 92 -10.45 20.70 2.14
C LEU A 92 -11.47 19.56 2.11
N LEU A 93 -11.68 18.82 3.18
CA LEU A 93 -12.80 17.89 3.27
C LEU A 93 -13.96 18.59 3.98
N GLU A 94 -15.10 18.65 3.32
CA GLU A 94 -16.27 19.39 3.82
C GLU A 94 -17.04 18.63 4.91
N ASP A 95 -16.88 17.31 4.98
CA ASP A 95 -17.69 16.44 5.85
C ASP A 95 -16.94 15.91 7.10
N ILE A 96 -15.86 16.55 7.55
CA ILE A 96 -15.15 16.11 8.77
C ILE A 96 -15.85 16.63 10.03
N ASN A 97 -16.91 15.92 10.43
CA ASN A 97 -17.59 16.09 11.72
C ASN A 97 -16.90 15.28 12.83
N LEU A 98 -15.62 15.58 13.09
CA LEU A 98 -14.88 15.03 14.23
C LEU A 98 -14.71 16.10 15.32
N SER A 99 -14.82 15.69 16.58
CA SER A 99 -14.48 16.56 17.71
C SER A 99 -12.99 16.94 17.64
N TYR A 100 -12.59 18.04 18.30
CA TYR A 100 -11.18 18.43 18.36
C TYR A 100 -10.30 17.33 18.96
N HIS A 101 -10.81 16.63 19.96
CA HIS A 101 -10.14 15.50 20.59
C HIS A 101 -9.93 14.34 19.59
N ASP A 102 -10.97 13.97 18.84
CA ASP A 102 -10.90 12.86 17.88
C ASP A 102 -10.01 13.21 16.68
N LYS A 103 -9.96 14.48 16.28
CA LYS A 103 -8.99 14.97 15.29
C LYS A 103 -7.57 14.71 15.78
N ILE A 104 -7.22 15.12 17.01
CA ILE A 104 -5.88 14.88 17.58
C ILE A 104 -5.55 13.38 17.62
N ILE A 105 -6.47 12.54 18.09
CA ILE A 105 -6.25 11.08 18.13
C ILE A 105 -6.05 10.52 16.72
N SER A 106 -6.83 10.98 15.75
CA SER A 106 -6.77 10.48 14.37
C SER A 106 -5.45 10.78 13.65
N ILE A 107 -4.66 11.76 14.12
CA ILE A 107 -3.29 12.00 13.66
C ILE A 107 -2.39 10.81 14.03
N PHE A 108 -2.49 10.32 15.26
CA PHE A 108 -1.60 9.26 15.72
C PHE A 108 -2.00 7.89 15.15
N HIS A 109 -3.30 7.66 14.97
CA HIS A 109 -3.81 6.41 14.39
C HIS A 109 -3.92 6.45 12.86
N GLY A 110 -3.83 7.63 12.23
CA GLY A 110 -3.98 7.81 10.79
C GLY A 110 -5.40 7.51 10.30
N THR A 111 -6.41 7.75 11.13
CA THR A 111 -7.82 7.39 10.86
C THR A 111 -8.63 8.52 10.23
N LEU A 112 -8.04 9.71 10.02
CA LEU A 112 -8.73 10.86 9.39
C LEU A 112 -9.26 10.52 7.99
N TYR A 113 -8.47 9.79 7.20
CA TYR A 113 -8.87 9.33 5.87
C TYR A 113 -8.26 7.97 5.58
N TYR A 114 -8.92 7.18 4.73
CA TYR A 114 -8.72 5.73 4.60
C TYR A 114 -7.29 5.26 4.27
N HIS A 115 -6.40 6.15 3.82
CA HIS A 115 -5.03 5.81 3.42
C HIS A 115 -4.01 6.19 4.50
N PHE A 116 -4.31 7.17 5.37
CA PHE A 116 -3.33 7.77 6.30
C PHE A 116 -2.74 6.77 7.29
N TYR A 117 -3.45 5.68 7.61
CA TYR A 117 -3.00 4.60 8.51
C TYR A 117 -1.61 4.05 8.16
N PHE A 118 -1.23 4.08 6.88
CA PHE A 118 0.06 3.55 6.43
C PHE A 118 1.24 4.30 7.06
N VAL A 119 1.14 5.61 7.29
CA VAL A 119 2.25 6.39 7.87
C VAL A 119 2.53 6.01 9.32
N PRO A 120 1.55 6.01 10.26
CA PRO A 120 1.74 5.50 11.61
C PRO A 120 2.33 4.08 11.64
N ILE A 121 1.84 3.18 10.79
CA ILE A 121 2.36 1.80 10.71
C ILE A 121 3.85 1.79 10.35
N ILE A 122 4.26 2.56 9.33
CA ILE A 122 5.67 2.65 8.95
C ILE A 122 6.53 3.27 10.06
N ILE A 123 6.02 4.27 10.78
CA ILE A 123 6.72 4.87 11.93
C ILE A 123 6.94 3.82 13.02
N ILE A 124 5.91 3.07 13.41
CA ILE A 124 6.03 2.01 14.42
C ILE A 124 7.02 0.94 13.95
N LEU A 125 6.93 0.50 12.68
CA LEU A 125 7.87 -0.48 12.10
C LEU A 125 9.32 0.02 12.14
N TYR A 126 9.54 1.32 11.93
CA TYR A 126 10.87 1.91 12.04
C TYR A 126 11.36 1.95 13.49
N LEU A 127 10.48 2.23 14.46
CA LEU A 127 10.83 2.24 15.88
C LEU A 127 11.18 0.85 16.42
N ILE A 128 10.47 -0.20 16.00
CA ILE A 128 10.75 -1.58 16.45
C ILE A 128 11.95 -2.21 15.73
N PHE A 129 12.27 -1.74 14.52
CA PHE A 129 13.32 -2.33 13.69
C PHE A 129 14.69 -2.51 14.38
N PRO A 130 15.29 -1.53 15.07
CA PRO A 130 16.63 -1.70 15.65
C PRO A 130 16.63 -2.77 16.74
N ILE A 131 15.53 -2.88 17.51
CA ILE A 131 15.37 -3.85 18.59
C ILE A 131 15.36 -5.27 18.02
N PHE A 132 14.63 -5.48 16.93
CA PHE A 132 14.42 -6.80 16.34
C PHE A 132 15.28 -7.08 15.10
N TYR A 133 16.22 -6.21 14.73
CA TYR A 133 16.99 -6.34 13.49
C TYR A 133 17.68 -7.71 13.34
N ASN A 134 18.34 -8.17 14.41
CA ASN A 134 19.05 -9.46 14.41
C ASN A 134 18.11 -10.65 14.22
N PHE A 135 16.86 -10.53 14.67
CA PHE A 135 15.82 -11.53 14.47
C PHE A 135 15.21 -11.42 13.07
N PHE A 136 14.85 -10.22 12.61
CA PHE A 136 14.19 -9.96 11.33
C PHE A 136 15.00 -10.40 10.10
N ARG A 137 16.33 -10.52 10.22
CA ARG A 137 17.18 -11.06 9.14
C ARG A 137 17.18 -12.59 9.03
N THR A 138 16.44 -13.30 9.88
CA THR A 138 16.41 -14.78 9.93
C THR A 138 15.20 -15.37 9.20
N LYS A 139 15.32 -16.63 8.74
CA LYS A 139 14.18 -17.39 8.19
C LYS A 139 13.09 -17.64 9.22
N LEU A 140 13.47 -17.79 10.49
CA LEU A 140 12.53 -17.98 11.59
C LEU A 140 11.60 -16.76 11.75
N ALA A 141 12.14 -15.55 11.64
CA ALA A 141 11.31 -14.33 11.67
C ALA A 141 10.32 -14.27 10.51
N LEU A 142 10.71 -14.68 9.30
CA LEU A 142 9.77 -14.79 8.18
C LEU A 142 8.64 -15.77 8.48
N PHE A 143 8.97 -16.96 9.00
CA PHE A 143 7.99 -17.97 9.34
C PHE A 143 7.02 -17.46 10.41
N ILE A 144 7.53 -16.93 11.53
CA ILE A 144 6.72 -16.41 12.62
C ILE A 144 5.82 -15.27 12.14
N THR A 145 6.38 -14.27 11.44
CA THR A 145 5.58 -13.13 10.97
C THR A 145 4.56 -13.50 9.89
N PHE A 146 4.85 -14.51 9.04
CA PHE A 146 3.90 -15.05 8.08
C PHE A 146 2.67 -15.62 8.79
N PHE A 147 2.88 -16.50 9.78
CA PHE A 147 1.78 -17.11 10.51
C PHE A 147 1.06 -16.13 11.44
N LEU A 148 1.75 -15.12 12.00
CA LEU A 148 1.10 -14.04 12.73
C LEU A 148 0.12 -13.27 11.85
N ASN A 149 0.53 -12.90 10.64
CA ASN A 149 -0.31 -12.15 9.71
C ASN A 149 -1.53 -12.99 9.26
N MET A 150 -1.30 -14.28 8.94
CA MET A 150 -2.36 -15.23 8.61
C MET A 150 -3.31 -15.47 9.80
N GLY A 151 -2.78 -15.53 11.02
CA GLY A 151 -3.53 -15.71 12.26
C GLY A 151 -4.46 -14.54 12.55
N VAL A 152 -4.00 -13.29 12.36
CA VAL A 152 -4.84 -12.09 12.50
C VAL A 152 -6.05 -12.17 11.58
N TYR A 153 -5.87 -12.59 10.33
CA TYR A 153 -6.98 -12.77 9.41
C TYR A 153 -7.98 -13.84 9.87
N ILE A 154 -7.49 -15.00 10.30
CA ILE A 154 -8.35 -16.09 10.79
C ILE A 154 -9.15 -15.63 12.02
N LEU A 155 -8.49 -14.94 12.95
CA LEU A 155 -9.11 -14.37 14.13
C LEU A 155 -10.23 -13.41 13.72
N LEU A 156 -9.94 -12.39 12.90
CA LEU A 156 -10.93 -11.40 12.47
C LEU A 156 -12.13 -11.98 11.73
N ARG A 157 -12.00 -13.18 11.17
CA ARG A 157 -13.08 -13.89 10.46
C ARG A 157 -13.89 -14.81 11.38
N TYR A 158 -13.49 -14.96 12.64
CA TYR A 158 -14.22 -15.76 13.63
C TYR A 158 -15.47 -14.99 14.09
N PRO A 159 -16.67 -15.61 14.05
CA PRO A 159 -17.95 -14.89 14.17
C PRO A 159 -18.18 -14.22 15.53
N ASN A 160 -17.44 -14.62 16.57
CA ASN A 160 -17.64 -14.15 17.95
C ASN A 160 -16.54 -13.21 18.46
N ILE A 161 -15.74 -12.59 17.58
CA ILE A 161 -14.73 -11.62 18.03
C ILE A 161 -15.44 -10.31 18.47
N PRO A 162 -15.20 -9.84 19.71
CA PRO A 162 -15.69 -8.56 20.17
C PRO A 162 -15.30 -7.43 19.21
N LYS A 163 -16.25 -6.54 18.90
CA LYS A 163 -16.04 -5.44 17.96
C LYS A 163 -14.83 -4.57 18.31
N SER A 164 -14.56 -4.37 19.60
CA SER A 164 -13.37 -3.64 20.09
C SER A 164 -12.05 -4.33 19.75
N ILE A 165 -12.03 -5.66 19.72
CA ILE A 165 -10.85 -6.45 19.33
C ILE A 165 -10.70 -6.45 17.82
N SER A 166 -11.81 -6.57 17.09
CA SER A 166 -11.76 -6.56 15.62
C SER A 166 -11.30 -5.21 15.08
N GLU A 167 -11.81 -4.10 15.61
CA GLU A 167 -11.42 -2.72 15.26
C GLU A 167 -9.92 -2.48 15.48
N ASN A 168 -9.37 -2.93 16.62
CA ASN A 168 -7.95 -2.78 16.96
C ASN A 168 -6.99 -3.67 16.13
N LEU A 169 -7.47 -4.78 15.58
CA LEU A 169 -6.67 -5.72 14.79
C LEU A 169 -6.86 -5.57 13.27
N THR A 170 -7.63 -4.59 12.82
CA THR A 170 -7.89 -4.33 11.39
C THR A 170 -6.64 -3.93 10.58
N ARG A 171 -6.84 -3.39 9.37
CA ARG A 171 -5.81 -2.85 8.48
C ARG A 171 -4.92 -1.80 9.13
N GLU A 172 -5.35 -1.15 10.20
CA GLU A 172 -4.56 -0.16 10.94
C GLU A 172 -3.53 -0.81 11.88
N SER A 173 -3.63 -2.12 12.12
CA SER A 173 -2.69 -2.85 12.97
C SER A 173 -1.37 -3.15 12.27
N VAL A 174 -0.25 -2.87 12.94
CA VAL A 174 1.10 -3.20 12.48
C VAL A 174 1.29 -4.72 12.25
N ILE A 175 0.60 -5.55 13.02
CA ILE A 175 0.69 -7.02 12.94
C ILE A 175 0.21 -7.51 11.56
N SER A 176 -0.81 -6.87 11.01
CA SER A 176 -1.38 -7.12 9.67
C SER A 176 -0.40 -6.87 8.52
N TRP A 177 0.77 -6.27 8.80
CA TRP A 177 1.74 -5.91 7.77
C TRP A 177 3.19 -6.31 8.08
N ILE A 178 3.48 -6.72 9.32
CA ILE A 178 4.85 -6.97 9.78
C ILE A 178 5.59 -7.99 8.92
N PHE A 179 4.90 -9.00 8.37
CA PHE A 179 5.48 -9.97 7.45
C PHE A 179 6.16 -9.32 6.25
N TYR A 180 5.50 -8.39 5.54
CA TYR A 180 6.09 -7.76 4.35
C TYR A 180 7.31 -6.91 4.72
N PHE A 181 7.27 -6.27 5.88
CA PHE A 181 8.40 -5.48 6.37
C PHE A 181 9.61 -6.38 6.65
N VAL A 182 9.40 -7.48 7.40
CA VAL A 182 10.43 -8.48 7.70
C VAL A 182 10.94 -9.15 6.42
N LEU A 183 10.06 -9.42 5.44
CA LEU A 183 10.46 -9.90 4.11
C LEU A 183 11.44 -8.92 3.43
N GLY A 184 11.18 -7.61 3.53
CA GLY A 184 12.09 -6.57 3.04
C GLY A 184 13.45 -6.60 3.74
N VAL A 185 13.45 -6.68 5.07
CA VAL A 185 14.66 -6.74 5.90
C VAL A 185 15.49 -7.99 5.60
N TYR A 186 14.84 -9.16 5.58
CA TYR A 186 15.47 -10.44 5.27
C TYR A 186 16.08 -10.43 3.87
N PHE A 187 15.32 -9.96 2.87
CA PHE A 187 15.80 -9.90 1.49
C PHE A 187 17.06 -9.04 1.41
N CYS A 188 17.03 -7.81 1.96
CA CYS A 188 18.19 -6.92 1.91
C CYS A 188 19.40 -7.50 2.66
N SER A 189 19.18 -8.11 3.83
CA SER A 189 20.27 -8.66 4.66
C SER A 189 20.93 -9.89 4.03
N ASN A 190 20.23 -10.58 3.11
CA ASN A 190 20.69 -11.79 2.44
C ASN A 190 20.71 -11.59 0.91
N TYR A 191 20.93 -10.35 0.44
CA TYR A 191 20.67 -9.93 -0.93
C TYR A 191 21.33 -10.83 -1.97
N ASP A 192 22.62 -11.12 -1.84
CA ASP A 192 23.37 -11.91 -2.83
C ASP A 192 22.76 -13.31 -3.00
N LYS A 193 22.50 -14.00 -1.89
CA LYS A 193 21.91 -15.35 -1.88
C LYS A 193 20.49 -15.33 -2.43
N VAL A 194 19.65 -14.40 -1.97
CA VAL A 194 18.24 -14.32 -2.36
C VAL A 194 18.09 -13.90 -3.82
N HIS A 195 18.86 -12.91 -4.28
CA HIS A 195 18.81 -12.42 -5.66
C HIS A 195 19.23 -13.50 -6.67
N ILE A 196 20.31 -14.24 -6.39
CA ILE A 196 20.73 -15.40 -7.21
C ILE A 196 19.61 -16.44 -7.24
N PHE A 197 19.02 -16.76 -6.08
CA PHE A 197 17.96 -17.76 -5.97
C PHE A 197 16.71 -17.40 -6.79
N ILE A 198 16.17 -16.17 -6.65
CA ILE A 198 14.96 -15.76 -7.36
C ILE A 198 15.19 -15.62 -8.87
N LYS A 199 16.40 -15.22 -9.29
CA LYS A 199 16.76 -15.11 -10.70
C LYS A 199 16.83 -16.50 -11.34
N LYS A 200 17.45 -17.46 -10.65
CA LYS A 200 17.52 -18.87 -11.09
C LYS A 200 16.12 -19.50 -11.21
N HIS A 201 15.21 -19.18 -10.29
CA HIS A 201 13.87 -19.79 -10.24
C HIS A 201 12.76 -18.91 -10.83
N ARG A 202 13.09 -17.97 -11.71
CA ARG A 202 12.13 -16.98 -12.23
C ARG A 202 10.89 -17.59 -12.90
N ASN A 203 11.05 -18.67 -13.66
CA ASN A 203 9.91 -19.37 -14.30
C ASN A 203 9.00 -20.03 -13.25
N LYS A 204 9.58 -20.60 -12.20
CA LYS A 204 8.83 -21.14 -11.06
C LYS A 204 8.09 -20.03 -10.32
N LEU A 205 8.72 -18.86 -10.14
CA LEU A 205 8.07 -17.68 -9.55
C LEU A 205 6.91 -17.17 -10.41
N LEU A 206 7.06 -17.18 -11.74
CA LEU A 206 5.95 -16.83 -12.65
C LEU A 206 4.79 -17.81 -12.49
N PHE A 207 5.05 -19.11 -12.47
CA PHE A 207 4.02 -20.12 -12.23
C PHE A 207 3.31 -19.90 -10.88
N LEU A 208 4.07 -19.68 -9.80
CA LEU A 208 3.50 -19.40 -8.47
C LEU A 208 2.72 -18.09 -8.43
N LEU A 209 3.15 -17.07 -9.18
CA LEU A 209 2.42 -15.82 -9.34
C LEU A 209 1.09 -16.04 -10.07
N LEU A 210 1.08 -16.79 -11.17
CA LEU A 210 -0.16 -17.12 -11.90
C LEU A 210 -1.10 -17.96 -11.05
N LEU A 211 -0.58 -18.95 -10.33
CA LEU A 211 -1.36 -19.79 -9.42
C LEU A 211 -1.95 -18.98 -8.27
N SER A 212 -1.15 -18.13 -7.61
CA SER A 212 -1.65 -17.24 -6.54
C SER A 212 -2.63 -16.20 -7.05
N THR A 213 -2.49 -15.74 -8.30
CA THR A 213 -3.47 -14.86 -8.96
C THR A 213 -4.80 -15.57 -9.14
N TYR A 214 -4.79 -16.82 -9.64
CA TYR A 214 -6.00 -17.63 -9.74
C TYR A 214 -6.66 -17.84 -8.38
N ILE A 215 -5.88 -18.19 -7.35
CA ILE A 215 -6.38 -18.37 -5.96
C ILE A 215 -7.01 -17.07 -5.45
N LEU A 216 -6.37 -15.91 -5.68
CA LEU A 216 -6.88 -14.60 -5.27
C LEU A 216 -8.23 -14.27 -5.92
N LEU A 217 -8.36 -14.49 -7.22
CA LEU A 217 -9.61 -14.23 -7.94
C LEU A 217 -10.72 -15.20 -7.52
N LYS A 218 -10.39 -16.48 -7.35
CA LYS A 218 -11.33 -17.50 -6.86
C LYS A 218 -11.80 -17.21 -5.43
N ASP A 219 -10.87 -16.88 -4.52
CA ASP A 219 -11.18 -16.49 -3.15
C ASP A 219 -12.09 -15.27 -3.08
N THR A 220 -11.81 -14.25 -3.90
CA THR A 220 -12.65 -13.04 -4.03
C THR A 220 -14.07 -13.42 -4.49
N TYR A 221 -14.19 -14.23 -5.54
CA TYR A 221 -15.48 -14.68 -6.05
C TYR A 221 -16.28 -15.46 -5.00
N LEU A 222 -15.64 -16.39 -4.28
CA LEU A 222 -16.28 -17.17 -3.22
C LEU A 222 -16.73 -16.28 -2.05
N CYS A 223 -15.91 -15.32 -1.64
CA CYS A 223 -16.26 -14.37 -0.57
C CYS A 223 -17.48 -13.52 -0.95
N LEU A 224 -17.52 -13.00 -2.17
CA LEU A 224 -18.65 -12.21 -2.65
C LEU A 224 -19.93 -13.04 -2.75
N ARG A 225 -19.85 -14.31 -3.17
CA ARG A 225 -21.00 -15.22 -3.22
C ARG A 225 -21.52 -15.61 -1.84
N ALA A 226 -20.64 -15.75 -0.85
CA ALA A 226 -21.00 -16.19 0.49
C ALA A 226 -21.66 -15.08 1.33
N ASN A 227 -21.11 -13.86 1.30
CA ASN A 227 -21.49 -12.80 2.23
C ASN A 227 -22.13 -11.58 1.56
N ASN A 228 -22.19 -11.50 0.22
CA ASN A 228 -22.60 -10.31 -0.55
C ASN A 228 -21.90 -9.00 -0.12
N ASP A 229 -20.82 -9.09 0.66
CA ASP A 229 -20.10 -7.98 1.24
C ASP A 229 -18.82 -7.74 0.43
N LEU A 230 -18.79 -6.57 -0.23
CA LEU A 230 -17.66 -6.09 -1.00
C LEU A 230 -16.42 -5.89 -0.13
N ASP A 231 -16.55 -5.32 1.06
CA ASP A 231 -15.41 -5.07 1.95
C ASP A 231 -14.77 -6.39 2.40
N TYR A 232 -15.60 -7.38 2.67
CA TYR A 232 -15.16 -8.73 3.00
C TYR A 232 -14.37 -9.40 1.88
N GLY A 233 -14.90 -9.37 0.65
CA GLY A 233 -14.25 -9.92 -0.54
C GLY A 233 -13.06 -9.11 -1.04
N THR A 234 -12.83 -7.92 -0.50
CA THR A 234 -11.83 -6.97 -0.99
C THR A 234 -10.95 -6.40 0.13
N THR A 235 -10.73 -7.15 1.21
CA THR A 235 -9.76 -6.75 2.25
C THR A 235 -8.32 -7.16 1.90
N PHE A 236 -7.34 -6.37 2.37
CA PHE A 236 -5.90 -6.59 2.13
C PHE A 236 -5.29 -7.70 2.97
N ILE A 237 -5.89 -8.01 4.12
CA ILE A 237 -5.33 -8.95 5.10
C ILE A 237 -5.56 -10.43 4.72
N ARG A 238 -6.23 -10.71 3.58
CA ARG A 238 -6.51 -12.08 3.15
C ARG A 238 -5.22 -12.84 2.84
N PRO A 239 -5.13 -14.13 3.23
CA PRO A 239 -3.99 -14.98 2.88
C PRO A 239 -3.76 -15.08 1.36
N SER A 240 -4.83 -15.03 0.57
CA SER A 240 -4.75 -15.01 -0.89
C SER A 240 -4.01 -13.77 -1.42
N VAL A 241 -4.32 -12.59 -0.89
CA VAL A 241 -3.61 -11.32 -1.18
C VAL A 241 -2.16 -11.42 -0.73
N MET A 242 -1.90 -12.02 0.44
CA MET A 242 -0.55 -12.16 0.97
C MET A 242 0.35 -13.05 0.10
N LEU A 243 -0.16 -14.20 -0.35
CA LEU A 243 0.54 -15.07 -1.28
C LEU A 243 0.80 -14.37 -2.62
N PHE A 244 -0.24 -13.77 -3.21
CA PHE A 244 -0.13 -13.03 -4.47
C PHE A 244 0.91 -11.91 -4.38
N SER A 245 0.83 -11.07 -3.34
CA SER A 245 1.73 -9.93 -3.15
C SER A 245 3.17 -10.37 -2.95
N THR A 246 3.39 -11.47 -2.20
CA THR A 246 4.72 -12.04 -1.99
C THR A 246 5.34 -12.52 -3.30
N PHE A 247 4.61 -13.32 -4.08
CA PHE A 247 5.13 -13.81 -5.36
C PHE A 247 5.29 -12.69 -6.39
N PHE A 248 4.41 -11.68 -6.38
CA PHE A 248 4.56 -10.50 -7.22
C PHE A 248 5.85 -9.75 -6.90
N ILE A 249 6.09 -9.44 -5.62
CA ILE A 249 7.31 -8.76 -5.15
C ILE A 249 8.55 -9.57 -5.56
N LEU A 250 8.59 -10.86 -5.25
CA LEU A 250 9.74 -11.73 -5.58
C LEU A 250 9.96 -11.83 -7.10
N TYR A 251 8.89 -11.93 -7.88
CA TYR A 251 8.97 -11.97 -9.34
C TYR A 251 9.53 -10.67 -9.89
N ILE A 252 9.02 -9.51 -9.49
CA ILE A 252 9.52 -8.20 -9.92
C ILE A 252 10.98 -7.98 -9.49
N MET A 253 11.35 -8.42 -8.28
CA MET A 253 12.74 -8.33 -7.77
C MET A 253 13.71 -9.27 -8.49
N SER A 254 13.22 -10.26 -9.26
CA SER A 254 14.07 -11.16 -10.06
C SER A 254 14.60 -10.53 -11.35
N PHE A 255 14.06 -9.36 -11.75
CA PHE A 255 14.47 -8.67 -12.97
C PHE A 255 15.64 -7.71 -12.71
N ASN A 256 16.62 -7.76 -13.63
CA ASN A 256 17.58 -6.68 -13.81
C ASN A 256 17.12 -5.86 -15.02
N PHE A 257 16.39 -4.77 -14.76
CA PHE A 257 16.02 -3.84 -15.83
C PHE A 257 17.29 -3.14 -16.33
N ASN A 258 17.60 -3.27 -17.61
CA ASN A 258 18.76 -2.60 -18.24
C ASN A 258 18.37 -1.47 -19.19
N ASN A 259 17.12 -1.42 -19.66
CA ASN A 259 16.67 -0.36 -20.58
C ASN A 259 16.64 1.02 -19.89
N LEU A 260 17.45 1.95 -20.40
CA LEU A 260 17.66 3.29 -19.84
C LEU A 260 16.39 4.15 -19.86
N SER A 261 15.56 4.07 -20.91
CA SER A 261 14.35 4.90 -21.04
C SER A 261 13.31 4.53 -19.98
N PHE A 262 13.04 3.23 -19.80
CA PHE A 262 12.13 2.76 -18.76
C PHE A 262 12.67 3.04 -17.35
N LYS A 263 13.98 2.96 -17.13
CA LYS A 263 14.59 3.36 -15.85
C LYS A 263 14.28 4.81 -15.49
N LYS A 264 14.42 5.74 -16.44
CA LYS A 264 14.13 7.17 -16.21
C LYS A 264 12.67 7.39 -15.81
N ILE A 265 11.74 6.75 -16.49
CA ILE A 265 10.29 6.85 -16.19
C ILE A 265 10.01 6.32 -14.79
N PHE A 266 10.46 5.09 -14.46
CA PHE A 266 10.20 4.50 -13.15
C PHE A 266 10.89 5.27 -12.03
N TYR A 267 12.09 5.79 -12.26
CA TYR A 267 12.77 6.65 -11.30
C TYR A 267 12.00 7.95 -11.03
N MET A 268 11.46 8.59 -12.08
CA MET A 268 10.64 9.80 -11.91
C MET A 268 9.40 9.50 -11.05
N ILE A 269 8.66 8.43 -11.36
CA ILE A 269 7.48 8.04 -10.57
C ILE A 269 7.89 7.68 -9.14
N SER A 270 8.97 6.91 -8.97
CA SER A 270 9.45 6.47 -7.65
C SER A 270 9.89 7.63 -6.76
N LYS A 271 10.44 8.70 -7.35
CA LYS A 271 10.84 9.92 -6.64
C LYS A 271 9.64 10.71 -6.11
N HIS A 272 8.53 10.70 -6.84
CA HIS A 272 7.31 11.45 -6.50
C HIS A 272 6.27 10.61 -5.75
N SER A 273 6.55 9.32 -5.50
CA SER A 273 5.57 8.35 -5.00
C SER A 273 4.91 8.76 -3.69
N TYR A 274 5.64 9.37 -2.76
CA TYR A 274 5.11 9.72 -1.45
C TYR A 274 4.10 10.87 -1.51
N THR A 275 4.40 11.92 -2.27
CA THR A 275 3.44 13.01 -2.50
C THR A 275 2.22 12.52 -3.25
N ILE A 276 2.40 11.71 -4.30
CA ILE A 276 1.29 11.11 -5.05
C ILE A 276 0.41 10.29 -4.10
N TYR A 277 1.02 9.48 -3.23
CA TYR A 277 0.31 8.70 -2.22
C TYR A 277 -0.52 9.60 -1.27
N LEU A 278 -0.01 10.74 -0.83
CA LEU A 278 -0.76 11.65 0.06
C LEU A 278 -1.84 12.47 -0.68
N SER A 279 -1.62 12.82 -1.95
CA SER A 279 -2.50 13.74 -2.67
C SER A 279 -3.62 13.05 -3.45
N HIS A 280 -3.41 11.83 -3.94
CA HIS A 280 -4.36 11.17 -4.84
C HIS A 280 -5.76 10.94 -4.25
N PRO A 281 -5.95 10.65 -2.95
CA PRO A 281 -7.29 10.46 -2.39
C PRO A 281 -8.08 11.75 -2.34
N LEU A 282 -7.41 12.89 -2.14
CA LEU A 282 -8.03 14.21 -2.17
C LEU A 282 -8.49 14.57 -3.59
N LEU A 283 -7.63 14.34 -4.59
CA LEU A 283 -8.00 14.51 -5.99
C LEU A 283 -9.20 13.63 -6.37
N LEU A 284 -9.19 12.37 -5.92
CA LEU A 284 -10.30 11.45 -6.12
C LEU A 284 -11.58 11.94 -5.44
N TYR A 285 -11.49 12.44 -4.21
CA TYR A 285 -12.63 13.00 -3.47
C TYR A 285 -13.30 14.14 -4.24
N TRP A 286 -12.52 15.16 -4.64
CA TRP A 286 -13.05 16.31 -5.36
C TRP A 286 -13.60 15.97 -6.74
N LEU A 287 -12.95 15.05 -7.47
CA LEU A 287 -13.49 14.56 -8.75
C LEU A 287 -14.79 13.79 -8.56
N LYS A 288 -14.87 12.92 -7.54
CA LYS A 288 -16.11 12.20 -7.22
C LYS A 288 -17.22 13.21 -6.89
N LYS A 289 -16.93 14.22 -6.07
CA LYS A 289 -17.87 15.29 -5.73
C LYS A 289 -18.35 16.04 -6.98
N TYR A 290 -17.44 16.48 -7.84
CA TYR A 290 -17.77 17.14 -9.11
C TYR A 290 -18.71 16.28 -9.99
N TYR A 291 -18.46 14.96 -10.07
CA TYR A 291 -19.33 14.05 -10.79
C TYR A 291 -20.74 13.96 -10.17
N ILE A 292 -20.84 13.93 -8.84
CA ILE A 292 -22.11 13.88 -8.11
C ILE A 292 -22.91 15.16 -8.37
N GLU A 293 -22.31 16.34 -8.20
CA GLU A 293 -22.97 17.63 -8.37
C GLU A 293 -23.49 17.85 -9.80
N ASN A 294 -22.72 17.40 -10.80
CA ASN A 294 -23.09 17.49 -12.21
C ASN A 294 -23.92 16.30 -12.71
N LYS A 295 -24.33 15.38 -11.81
CA LYS A 295 -25.12 14.17 -12.14
C LYS A 295 -24.46 13.30 -13.23
N TYR A 296 -23.14 13.29 -13.29
CA TYR A 296 -22.39 12.42 -14.20
C TYR A 296 -22.33 10.98 -13.68
N ILE A 297 -22.26 10.02 -14.59
CA ILE A 297 -22.22 8.59 -14.26
C ILE A 297 -20.87 8.23 -13.64
N ILE A 298 -20.88 7.99 -12.33
CA ILE A 298 -19.80 7.34 -11.59
C ILE A 298 -19.85 5.84 -11.91
N GLY A 299 -18.69 5.18 -11.98
CA GLY A 299 -18.64 3.74 -12.24
C GLY A 299 -18.60 3.33 -13.71
N SER A 300 -18.42 4.30 -14.63
CA SER A 300 -18.22 4.05 -16.07
C SER A 300 -16.74 3.92 -16.45
N TYR A 301 -16.44 3.35 -17.63
CA TYR A 301 -15.06 3.36 -18.16
C TYR A 301 -14.52 4.77 -18.39
N LYS A 302 -15.39 5.72 -18.78
CA LYS A 302 -15.01 7.13 -18.91
C LYS A 302 -14.57 7.71 -17.56
N PHE A 303 -15.31 7.42 -16.49
CA PHE A 303 -14.93 7.79 -15.13
C PHE A 303 -13.56 7.18 -14.75
N PHE A 304 -13.35 5.88 -15.00
CA PHE A 304 -12.08 5.21 -14.72
C PHE A 304 -10.88 5.95 -15.35
N ILE A 305 -10.94 6.22 -16.66
CA ILE A 305 -9.84 6.84 -17.41
C ILE A 305 -9.55 8.24 -16.87
N ILE A 306 -10.58 9.09 -16.79
CA ILE A 306 -10.43 10.48 -16.37
C ILE A 306 -9.85 10.56 -14.95
N VAL A 307 -10.41 9.80 -14.03
CA VAL A 307 -10.01 9.86 -12.62
C VAL A 307 -8.62 9.27 -12.42
N PHE A 308 -8.28 8.16 -13.08
CA PHE A 308 -6.93 7.60 -13.00
C PHE A 308 -5.87 8.61 -13.47
N PHE A 309 -6.04 9.20 -14.65
CA PHE A 309 -5.08 10.16 -15.18
C PHE A 309 -5.04 11.45 -14.35
N THR A 310 -6.18 11.92 -13.86
CA THR A 310 -6.20 13.14 -13.02
C THR A 310 -5.51 12.89 -11.68
N CYS A 311 -5.74 11.76 -11.02
CA CYS A 311 -5.05 11.41 -9.78
C CYS A 311 -3.54 11.22 -10.00
N PHE A 312 -3.15 10.56 -11.10
CA PHE A 312 -1.74 10.29 -11.40
C PHE A 312 -0.97 11.54 -11.84
N ILE A 313 -1.46 12.24 -12.88
CA ILE A 313 -0.82 13.45 -13.42
C ILE A 313 -0.95 14.59 -12.41
N GLY A 314 -2.13 14.78 -11.79
CA GLY A 314 -2.34 15.79 -10.76
C GLY A 314 -1.41 15.58 -9.56
N GLY A 315 -1.29 14.35 -9.06
CA GLY A 315 -0.34 14.04 -7.98
C GLY A 315 1.12 14.29 -8.36
N LEU A 316 1.51 13.97 -9.60
CA LEU A 316 2.84 14.31 -10.12
C LEU A 316 3.08 15.82 -10.16
N LEU A 317 2.13 16.59 -10.71
CA LEU A 317 2.22 18.05 -10.79
C LEU A 317 2.32 18.69 -9.40
N ILE A 318 1.48 18.27 -8.45
CA ILE A 318 1.54 18.71 -7.05
C ILE A 318 2.93 18.44 -6.47
N SER A 319 3.48 17.25 -6.69
CA SER A 319 4.82 16.92 -6.20
C SER A 319 5.92 17.78 -6.83
N ILE A 320 5.82 18.09 -8.12
CA ILE A 320 6.78 18.97 -8.79
C ILE A 320 6.70 20.40 -8.23
N LEU A 321 5.49 20.91 -8.00
CA LEU A 321 5.26 22.25 -7.43
C LEU A 321 5.81 22.34 -6.00
N ILE A 322 5.49 21.37 -5.13
CA ILE A 322 6.02 21.33 -3.76
C ILE A 322 7.55 21.29 -3.76
N ASN A 323 8.16 20.48 -4.64
CA ASN A 323 9.61 20.40 -4.73
C ASN A 323 10.27 21.68 -5.25
N LYS A 324 9.60 22.44 -6.12
CA LYS A 324 10.07 23.77 -6.55
C LYS A 324 9.97 24.77 -5.40
N PHE A 325 8.86 24.78 -4.67
CA PHE A 325 8.65 25.68 -3.53
C PHE A 325 9.67 25.44 -2.41
N LYS A 326 9.93 24.16 -2.06
CA LYS A 326 10.97 23.78 -1.07
C LYS A 326 12.41 24.13 -1.47
N LYS A 327 12.67 24.52 -2.74
CA LYS A 327 13.99 24.99 -3.19
C LYS A 327 14.12 26.51 -3.15
N LEU A 328 13.00 27.23 -3.07
CA LEU A 328 12.96 28.69 -3.01
C LEU A 328 13.01 29.21 -1.56
N LEU A 329 12.53 28.40 -0.62
CA LEU A 329 12.80 28.51 0.82
C LEU A 329 14.17 27.92 1.14
#